data_AF-A0A2V5LFM0-F1
#
_entry.id   AF-A0A2V5LFM0-F1
#
_cell.length_a   1.000
_cell.length_b   1.000
_cell.length_c   1.000
_cell.angle_alpha   90.00
_cell.angle_beta   90.00
_cell.angle_gamma   90.00
#
_symmetry.space_group_name_H-M   'P 1'
#
loop_
_entity.id
_entity.type
_entity.pdbx_description
1 polymer ?
#
loop_
_entity_poly.entity_id
_entity_poly.type
_entity_poly.pdbx_seq_one_letter_code
_entity_poly.pdbx_strand_id
1 'polypeptide(L)'
;VFTPAREAVPGAEPIEEGKRFRLGDLQIDTRLTWGHSRGGMTYVVTGLARPVAIVGDSLFAGSMGGGNVSYRDALQNNLEKILTLPDETIISPGHGPMTTVGEEKQHNPFFASKV
;
A
#
# COMPACT_ATOMS: atom_id res chain seq x y z
N VAL A 1 5.47 -19.64 5.17
CA VAL A 1 5.68 -18.23 5.60
C VAL A 1 6.02 -17.43 4.36
N PHE A 2 5.45 -16.23 4.21
CA PHE A 2 5.70 -15.37 3.05
C PHE A 2 6.68 -14.24 3.38
N THR A 3 7.40 -13.76 2.37
CA THR A 3 8.28 -12.58 2.47
C THR A 3 8.23 -11.76 1.17
N PRO A 4 8.46 -10.45 1.15
CA PRO A 4 8.60 -9.70 -0.09
C PRO A 4 9.76 -10.24 -0.93
N ALA A 5 9.58 -10.38 -2.26
CA ALA A 5 10.63 -10.89 -3.14
C ALA A 5 11.92 -10.05 -3.12
N ARG A 6 11.80 -8.75 -2.84
CA ARG A 6 12.94 -7.82 -2.70
C ARG A 6 13.69 -7.92 -1.36
N GLU A 7 13.16 -8.67 -0.41
CA GLU A 7 13.75 -8.97 0.89
C GLU A 7 13.55 -10.48 1.18
N ALA A 8 14.02 -11.31 0.25
CA ALA A 8 13.86 -12.75 0.34
C ALA A 8 14.59 -13.35 1.55
N VAL A 9 13.95 -14.33 2.19
CA VAL A 9 14.47 -15.07 3.35
C VAL A 9 14.49 -16.55 3.00
N PRO A 10 15.61 -17.28 3.22
CA PRO A 10 15.68 -18.71 2.95
C PRO A 10 14.54 -19.49 3.64
N GLY A 11 13.85 -20.36 2.88
CA GLY A 11 12.73 -21.14 3.38
C GLY A 11 11.38 -20.41 3.46
N ALA A 12 11.33 -19.10 3.16
CA ALA A 12 10.09 -18.35 2.98
C ALA A 12 9.71 -18.25 1.49
N GLU A 13 8.42 -18.19 1.21
CA GLU A 13 7.90 -18.03 -0.14
C GLU A 13 7.87 -16.54 -0.51
N PRO A 14 8.52 -16.13 -1.62
CA PRO A 14 8.50 -14.75 -2.05
C PRO A 14 7.12 -14.30 -2.54
N ILE A 15 6.79 -13.04 -2.27
CA ILE A 15 5.64 -12.33 -2.80
C ILE A 15 6.15 -11.25 -3.76
N GLU A 16 5.65 -11.33 -4.99
CA GLU A 16 5.85 -10.30 -6.01
C GLU A 16 4.59 -9.44 -6.16
N GLU A 17 4.71 -8.35 -6.89
CA GLU A 17 3.56 -7.55 -7.33
C GLU A 17 2.63 -8.37 -8.23
N GLY A 18 1.32 -8.16 -8.11
CA GLY A 18 0.30 -8.86 -8.89
C GLY A 18 0.03 -10.29 -8.43
N LYS A 19 0.68 -10.77 -7.36
CA LYS A 19 0.30 -12.03 -6.71
C LYS A 19 -1.10 -11.90 -6.15
N ARG A 20 -1.91 -12.94 -6.36
CA ARG A 20 -3.30 -12.99 -5.92
C ARG A 20 -3.50 -14.10 -4.91
N PHE A 21 -4.24 -13.78 -3.86
CA PHE A 21 -4.70 -14.76 -2.87
C PHE A 21 -6.23 -14.74 -2.79
N ARG A 22 -6.81 -15.88 -2.40
CA ARG A 22 -8.23 -16.01 -2.10
C ARG A 22 -8.41 -16.67 -0.75
N LEU A 23 -9.27 -16.09 0.09
CA LEU A 23 -9.67 -16.65 1.38
C LEU A 23 -11.18 -16.50 1.54
N GLY A 24 -11.92 -17.58 1.27
CA GLY A 24 -13.37 -17.49 1.11
C GLY A 24 -13.72 -16.49 0.00
N ASP A 25 -14.55 -15.50 0.33
CA ASP A 25 -14.96 -14.43 -0.59
C ASP A 25 -13.92 -13.30 -0.71
N LEU A 26 -12.91 -13.28 0.16
CA LEU A 26 -11.87 -12.26 0.13
C LEU A 26 -10.91 -12.52 -1.03
N GLN A 27 -10.65 -11.48 -1.81
CA GLN A 27 -9.60 -11.45 -2.83
C GLN A 27 -8.53 -10.45 -2.41
N ILE A 28 -7.27 -10.86 -2.50
CA ILE A 28 -6.13 -10.03 -2.09
C ILE A 28 -5.17 -9.90 -3.28
N ASP A 29 -5.02 -8.68 -3.79
CA ASP A 29 -4.04 -8.32 -4.82
C ASP A 29 -2.85 -7.60 -4.18
N THR A 30 -1.64 -8.04 -4.50
CA THR A 30 -0.40 -7.41 -3.99
C THR A 30 0.10 -6.32 -4.92
N ARG A 31 0.62 -5.25 -4.33
CA ARG A 31 1.26 -4.14 -5.05
C ARG A 31 2.61 -3.85 -4.41
N LEU A 32 3.64 -3.66 -5.23
CA LEU A 32 4.97 -3.32 -4.73
C LEU A 32 5.03 -1.81 -4.50
N THR A 33 4.96 -1.39 -3.24
CA THR A 33 4.99 0.02 -2.83
C THR A 33 6.29 0.34 -2.11
N TRP A 34 7.40 0.08 -2.81
CA TRP A 34 8.75 0.26 -2.28
C TRP A 34 9.16 1.74 -2.25
N GLY A 35 10.18 2.06 -1.46
CA GLY A 35 10.73 3.40 -1.34
C GLY A 35 10.96 3.80 0.12
N HIS A 36 10.00 3.47 0.99
CA HIS A 36 10.25 3.45 2.43
C HIS A 36 11.23 2.34 2.81
N SER A 37 10.93 1.12 2.39
CA SER A 37 11.81 -0.05 2.46
C SER A 37 11.98 -0.69 1.07
N ARG A 38 12.90 -1.67 0.93
CA ARG A 38 13.13 -2.35 -0.35
C ARG A 38 11.99 -3.30 -0.66
N GLY A 39 11.46 -3.95 0.36
CA GLY A 39 10.35 -4.92 0.31
C GLY A 39 8.97 -4.37 0.63
N GLY A 40 8.75 -3.04 0.61
CA GLY A 40 7.44 -2.44 0.92
C GLY A 40 6.33 -3.00 0.02
N MET A 41 5.29 -3.57 0.62
CA MET A 41 4.14 -4.16 -0.06
C MET A 41 2.83 -3.56 0.44
N THR A 42 1.91 -3.33 -0.49
CA THR A 42 0.51 -3.05 -0.20
C THR A 42 -0.34 -4.26 -0.57
N TYR A 43 -1.32 -4.58 0.27
CA TYR A 43 -2.30 -5.65 0.04
C TYR A 43 -3.68 -5.03 -0.12
N VAL A 44 -4.24 -5.11 -1.32
CA VAL A 44 -5.59 -4.61 -1.61
C VAL A 44 -6.58 -5.76 -1.45
N VAL A 45 -7.46 -5.63 -0.46
CA VAL A 45 -8.46 -6.62 -0.08
C VAL A 45 -9.83 -6.18 -0.59
N THR A 46 -10.48 -7.04 -1.35
CA THR A 46 -11.86 -6.89 -1.84
C THR A 46 -12.74 -8.07 -1.39
N GLY A 47 -14.06 -7.98 -1.59
CA GLY A 47 -15.03 -8.95 -1.03
C GLY A 47 -15.62 -8.52 0.33
N LEU A 48 -15.29 -7.31 0.78
CA LEU A 48 -15.86 -6.64 1.95
C LEU A 48 -16.88 -5.58 1.51
N ALA A 49 -17.61 -4.99 2.46
CA ALA A 49 -18.53 -3.87 2.18
C ALA A 49 -17.84 -2.66 1.53
N ARG A 50 -16.55 -2.45 1.82
CA ARG A 50 -15.67 -1.48 1.17
C ARG A 50 -14.31 -2.12 0.93
N PRO A 51 -13.59 -1.81 -0.16
CA PRO A 51 -12.21 -2.25 -0.33
C PRO A 51 -11.32 -1.73 0.81
N VAL A 52 -10.32 -2.52 1.19
CA VAL A 52 -9.31 -2.14 2.20
C VAL A 52 -7.92 -2.30 1.61
N ALA A 53 -7.10 -1.27 1.65
CA ALA A 53 -5.68 -1.34 1.32
C ALA A 53 -4.85 -1.36 2.62
N ILE A 54 -4.17 -2.47 2.88
CA ILE A 54 -3.20 -2.58 3.97
C ILE A 54 -1.85 -2.11 3.40
N VAL A 55 -1.39 -0.92 3.79
CA VAL A 55 -0.30 -0.21 3.09
C VAL A 55 1.02 -0.18 3.88
N GLY A 56 1.04 -0.66 5.12
CA GLY A 56 2.21 -0.57 5.99
C GLY A 56 2.70 0.89 6.11
N ASP A 57 4.00 1.09 5.98
CA ASP A 57 4.63 2.41 6.04
C ASP A 57 4.73 3.11 4.67
N SER A 58 3.87 2.76 3.72
CA SER A 58 3.81 3.46 2.43
C SER A 58 3.11 4.82 2.57
N LEU A 59 1.93 4.83 3.20
CA LEU A 59 1.07 6.01 3.34
C LEU A 59 0.44 6.04 4.74
N PHE A 60 0.31 7.23 5.33
CA PHE A 60 -0.34 7.46 6.62
C PHE A 60 -1.43 8.52 6.48
N ALA A 61 -2.35 8.60 7.46
CA ALA A 61 -3.35 9.67 7.47
C ALA A 61 -2.66 11.05 7.49
N GLY A 62 -2.84 11.83 6.42
CA GLY A 62 -2.22 13.15 6.24
C GLY A 62 -0.69 13.14 6.12
N SER A 63 -0.06 12.00 5.84
CA SER A 63 1.40 11.88 5.71
C SER A 63 1.81 10.68 4.84
N MET A 64 3.10 10.37 4.78
CA MET A 64 3.62 9.14 4.17
C MET A 64 4.83 8.64 4.95
N GLY A 65 5.17 7.36 4.81
CA GLY A 65 6.42 6.88 5.40
C GLY A 65 7.64 7.54 4.76
N GLY A 66 8.69 7.71 5.56
CA GLY A 66 9.94 8.31 5.08
C GLY A 66 10.54 7.48 3.94
N GLY A 67 10.96 8.11 2.86
CA GLY A 67 11.57 7.45 1.70
C GLY A 67 13.03 7.04 1.91
N ASN A 68 13.30 6.26 2.96
CA ASN A 68 14.67 5.92 3.40
C ASN A 68 15.48 5.16 2.34
N VAL A 69 14.82 4.40 1.45
CA VAL A 69 15.45 3.74 0.31
C VAL A 69 15.40 4.64 -0.93
N SER A 70 14.24 5.21 -1.23
CA SER A 70 14.06 6.20 -2.30
C SER A 70 12.79 7.02 -2.07
N TYR A 71 12.97 8.32 -1.83
CA TYR A 71 11.84 9.26 -1.68
C TYR A 71 11.03 9.43 -2.97
N ARG A 72 11.71 9.50 -4.11
CA ARG A 72 11.06 9.63 -5.42
C ARG A 72 10.16 8.42 -5.69
N ASP A 73 10.66 7.20 -5.48
CA ASP A 73 9.88 5.99 -5.74
C ASP A 73 8.78 5.79 -4.70
N ALA A 74 9.01 6.17 -3.43
CA ALA A 74 7.95 6.15 -2.42
C ALA A 74 6.75 7.02 -2.84
N LEU A 75 7.01 8.25 -3.29
CA LEU A 75 5.96 9.14 -3.82
C LEU A 75 5.28 8.56 -5.05
N GLN A 76 6.07 8.12 -6.04
CA GLN A 76 5.53 7.61 -7.31
C GLN A 76 4.66 6.37 -7.10
N ASN A 77 5.15 5.42 -6.29
CA ASN A 77 4.40 4.20 -6.00
C ASN A 77 3.11 4.49 -5.23
N ASN A 78 3.10 5.44 -4.30
CA ASN A 78 1.88 5.84 -3.60
C ASN A 78 0.84 6.42 -4.57
N LEU A 79 1.26 7.31 -5.48
CA LEU A 79 0.39 7.90 -6.50
C LEU A 79 -0.18 6.83 -7.44
N GLU A 80 0.68 5.97 -7.98
CA GLU A 80 0.29 5.00 -9.01
C GLU A 80 -0.45 3.77 -8.46
N LYS A 81 -0.14 3.36 -7.22
CA LYS A 81 -0.54 2.05 -6.69
C LYS A 81 -1.43 2.12 -5.46
N ILE A 82 -1.60 3.27 -4.82
CA ILE A 82 -2.56 3.41 -3.71
C ILE A 82 -3.63 4.42 -4.12
N LEU A 83 -3.23 5.60 -4.59
CA LEU A 83 -4.16 6.68 -4.89
C LEU A 83 -4.94 6.49 -6.21
N THR A 84 -4.62 5.46 -7.00
CA THR A 84 -5.46 5.02 -8.13
C THR A 84 -6.66 4.14 -7.72
N LEU A 85 -6.75 3.74 -6.46
CA LEU A 85 -7.90 2.98 -5.95
C LEU A 85 -9.17 3.85 -5.86
N PRO A 86 -10.36 3.23 -5.75
CA PRO A 86 -11.60 3.95 -5.49
C PRO A 86 -11.51 4.82 -4.23
N ASP A 87 -12.13 5.99 -4.23
CA ASP A 87 -12.01 6.97 -3.14
C ASP A 87 -12.55 6.43 -1.80
N GLU A 88 -13.54 5.55 -1.84
CA GLU A 88 -14.10 4.87 -0.68
C GLU A 88 -13.21 3.76 -0.11
N THR A 89 -12.08 3.43 -0.76
CA THR A 89 -11.14 2.42 -0.26
C THR A 89 -10.55 2.88 1.06
N ILE A 90 -10.69 2.05 2.08
CA ILE A 90 -10.10 2.30 3.41
C ILE A 90 -8.60 2.05 3.32
N ILE A 91 -7.80 2.97 3.83
CA ILE A 91 -6.35 2.80 3.97
C ILE A 91 -6.06 2.42 5.41
N SER A 92 -5.47 1.24 5.60
CA SER A 92 -4.98 0.72 6.87
C SER A 92 -3.45 0.86 6.91
N PRO A 93 -2.91 1.92 7.54
CA PRO A 93 -1.48 2.13 7.65
C PRO A 93 -0.83 1.21 8.69
N GLY A 94 0.51 1.13 8.66
CA GLY A 94 1.30 0.50 9.72
C GLY A 94 1.28 1.28 11.03
N HIS A 95 1.03 2.60 10.97
CA HIS A 95 1.03 3.52 12.11
C HIS A 95 -0.04 4.60 11.95
N GLY A 96 -0.56 5.08 13.09
CA GLY A 96 -1.58 6.12 13.11
C GLY A 96 -2.99 5.61 12.77
N PRO A 97 -3.96 6.53 12.59
CA PRO A 97 -5.35 6.17 12.33
C PRO A 97 -5.56 5.70 10.89
N MET A 98 -6.63 4.93 10.66
CA MET A 98 -7.12 4.64 9.31
C MET A 98 -7.65 5.90 8.63
N THR A 99 -7.60 5.91 7.30
CA THR A 99 -8.08 7.00 6.43
C THR A 99 -8.74 6.40 5.18
N THR A 100 -9.03 7.20 4.15
CA THR A 100 -9.53 6.73 2.84
C THR A 100 -8.69 7.30 1.71
N VAL A 101 -8.74 6.67 0.54
CA VAL A 101 -8.08 7.19 -0.65
C VAL A 101 -8.60 8.60 -1.00
N GLY A 102 -9.91 8.83 -0.90
CA GLY A 102 -10.51 10.14 -1.15
C GLY A 102 -10.01 11.21 -0.17
N GLU A 103 -9.92 10.90 1.11
CA GLU A 103 -9.41 11.80 2.15
C GLU A 103 -7.95 12.19 1.86
N GLU A 104 -7.12 11.21 1.51
CA GLU A 104 -5.70 11.46 1.26
C GLU A 104 -5.45 12.19 -0.06
N LYS A 105 -6.29 11.96 -1.09
CA LYS A 105 -6.24 12.78 -2.32
C LYS A 105 -6.55 14.25 -2.04
N GLN A 106 -7.47 14.55 -1.13
CA GLN A 106 -7.91 15.93 -0.88
C GLN A 106 -7.00 16.67 0.09
N HIS A 107 -6.52 15.98 1.13
CA HIS A 107 -5.94 16.65 2.30
C HIS A 107 -4.49 16.27 2.59
N ASN A 108 -3.94 15.20 2.00
CA ASN A 108 -2.56 14.81 2.28
C ASN A 108 -1.57 15.80 1.62
N PRO A 109 -0.72 16.51 2.38
CA PRO A 109 0.17 17.54 1.84
C PRO A 109 1.22 17.00 0.86
N PHE A 110 1.50 15.70 0.87
CA PHE A 110 2.41 15.05 -0.07
C PHE A 110 1.76 14.80 -1.44
N PHE A 111 0.43 14.67 -1.49
CA PHE A 111 -0.28 14.19 -2.67
C PHE A 111 -1.33 15.16 -3.22
N ALA A 112 -2.01 15.97 -2.41
CA ALA A 112 -3.18 16.74 -2.82
C ALA A 112 -2.98 17.73 -3.99
N SER A 113 -1.73 18.11 -4.29
CA SER A 113 -1.38 18.93 -5.46
C SER A 113 -0.98 18.13 -6.71
N LYS A 114 -1.08 16.80 -6.65
CA LYS A 114 -0.51 15.85 -7.62
C LYS A 114 -1.53 14.83 -8.13
N VAL A 115 -2.74 14.80 -7.56
CA VAL A 115 -3.83 13.89 -7.92
C VAL A 115 -5.03 14.68 -8.40
#